data_AF-A0A832IEU3-F1
#
_entry.id   AF-A0A832IEU3-F1
#
_cell.length_a   1.000
_cell.length_b   1.000
_cell.length_c   1.000
_cell.angle_alpha   90.00
_cell.angle_beta   90.00
_cell.angle_gamma   90.00
#
_symmetry.space_group_name_H-M   'P 1'
#
loop_
_entity.id
_entity.type
_entity.pdbx_description
1 polymer ?
#
loop_
_entity_poly.entity_id
_entity_poly.type
_entity_poly.pdbx_seq_one_letter_code
_entity_poly.pdbx_strand_id
1 'polypeptide(L)'
;ELHRLSEATNKKYMNLLLDYTYNDENDPNRFYYRSDHYNFAKNGIPIIFYFNGVHDDYHRATDTADKIRYDLLQKRAQLVFYTAWEIANRKNRLVVDKN
;
A
#
# COMPACT_ATOMS: atom_id res chain seq x y z
N GLU A 1 -1.89 6.22 -13.23
CA GLU A 1 -0.48 6.64 -13.03
C GLU A 1 0.10 6.30 -11.66
N LEU A 2 -0.72 6.28 -10.61
CA LEU A 2 -0.26 6.07 -9.23
C LEU A 2 0.52 4.76 -9.04
N HIS A 3 0.05 3.65 -9.64
CA HIS A 3 0.75 2.37 -9.61
C HIS A 3 2.17 2.47 -10.18
N ARG A 4 2.32 3.04 -11.38
CA ARG A 4 3.64 3.20 -12.03
C ARG A 4 4.59 4.08 -11.22
N LEU A 5 4.07 5.13 -10.58
CA LEU A 5 4.88 5.99 -9.70
C LEU A 5 5.35 5.22 -8.46
N SER A 6 4.48 4.45 -7.82
CA SER A 6 4.85 3.63 -6.66
C SER A 6 5.91 2.60 -7.03
N GLU A 7 5.78 1.93 -8.18
CA GLU A 7 6.77 0.96 -8.68
C GLU A 7 8.12 1.61 -8.98
N ALA A 8 8.12 2.75 -9.67
CA ALA A 8 9.34 3.49 -9.96
C ALA A 8 10.04 3.97 -8.67
N THR A 9 9.26 4.44 -7.69
CA THR A 9 9.75 4.86 -6.38
C THR A 9 10.35 3.69 -5.61
N ASN A 10 9.65 2.54 -5.59
CA ASN A 10 10.14 1.33 -4.96
C ASN A 10 11.47 0.88 -5.59
N LYS A 11 11.53 0.78 -6.92
CA LYS A 11 12.75 0.42 -7.65
C LYS A 11 13.92 1.37 -7.37
N LYS A 12 13.64 2.67 -7.21
CA LYS A 12 14.66 3.69 -6.96
C LYS A 12 15.23 3.66 -5.54
N TYR A 13 14.37 3.51 -4.53
CA TYR A 13 14.76 3.77 -3.14
C TYR A 13 14.79 2.53 -2.24
N MET A 14 13.88 1.56 -2.43
CA MET A 14 13.63 0.52 -1.42
C MET A 14 13.86 -0.91 -1.91
N ASN A 15 13.64 -1.16 -3.20
CA ASN A 15 13.74 -2.44 -3.88
C ASN A 15 13.04 -3.58 -3.10
N LEU A 16 11.82 -3.33 -2.62
CA LEU A 16 10.99 -4.33 -1.97
C LEU A 16 10.26 -5.17 -3.01
N LEU A 17 9.99 -6.43 -2.70
CA LEU A 17 8.99 -7.20 -3.43
C LEU A 17 7.61 -6.64 -3.08
N LEU A 18 6.93 -6.03 -4.05
CA LEU A 18 5.54 -5.62 -3.92
C LEU A 18 4.66 -6.74 -4.43
N ASP A 19 3.93 -7.37 -3.51
CA ASP A 19 2.97 -8.42 -3.82
C ASP A 19 1.58 -7.79 -4.03
N TYR A 20 0.99 -8.05 -5.20
CA TYR A 20 -0.31 -7.53 -5.60
C TYR A 20 -1.44 -8.55 -5.46
N THR A 21 -1.24 -9.66 -4.75
CA THR A 21 -2.24 -10.71 -4.51
C THR A 21 -3.59 -10.14 -4.09
N TYR A 22 -3.60 -9.17 -3.17
CA TYR A 22 -4.85 -8.57 -2.66
C TYR A 22 -5.49 -7.52 -3.58
N ASN A 23 -4.91 -7.26 -4.75
CA ASN A 23 -5.58 -6.48 -5.79
C ASN A 23 -6.59 -7.31 -6.59
N ASP A 24 -6.54 -8.65 -6.50
CA ASP A 24 -7.48 -9.51 -7.20
C ASP A 24 -8.89 -9.33 -6.63
N GLU A 25 -9.83 -8.93 -7.49
CA GLU A 25 -11.24 -8.77 -7.14
C GLU A 25 -11.89 -10.09 -6.70
N ASN A 26 -11.30 -11.22 -7.13
CA ASN A 26 -11.72 -12.57 -6.79
C ASN A 26 -10.99 -13.14 -5.56
N ASP A 27 -10.12 -12.39 -4.88
CA ASP A 27 -9.53 -12.82 -3.61
C ASP A 27 -10.65 -13.19 -2.63
N PRO A 28 -10.70 -14.43 -2.11
CA PRO A 28 -11.81 -14.90 -1.29
C PRO A 28 -11.95 -14.11 0.02
N ASN A 29 -10.87 -13.52 0.51
CA ASN A 29 -10.89 -12.71 1.73
C ASN A 29 -11.42 -11.29 1.46
N ARG A 30 -11.43 -10.86 0.20
CA ARG A 30 -11.90 -9.56 -0.27
C ARG A 30 -11.22 -8.40 0.47
N PHE A 31 -9.93 -8.53 0.79
CA PHE A 31 -9.21 -7.54 1.61
C PHE A 31 -9.24 -6.13 1.04
N TYR A 32 -9.23 -5.99 -0.29
CA TYR A 32 -9.38 -4.72 -0.98
C TYR A 32 -10.61 -3.91 -0.51
N TYR A 33 -11.71 -4.59 -0.15
CA TYR A 33 -12.95 -3.96 0.26
C TYR A 33 -13.06 -3.74 1.77
N ARG A 34 -12.08 -4.17 2.56
CA ARG A 34 -12.17 -4.29 4.04
C ARG A 34 -11.39 -3.23 4.81
N SER A 35 -10.92 -2.18 4.14
CA SER A 35 -10.16 -1.08 4.77
C SER A 35 -10.65 0.29 4.28
N ASP A 36 -10.30 1.34 5.01
CA ASP A 36 -10.83 2.70 4.83
C ASP A 36 -10.60 3.26 3.42
N HIS A 37 -9.50 2.86 2.77
CA HIS A 37 -9.16 3.29 1.42
C HIS A 37 -10.27 2.97 0.39
N TYR A 38 -11.06 1.92 0.61
CA TYR A 38 -12.13 1.53 -0.31
C TYR A 38 -13.18 2.64 -0.49
N ASN A 39 -13.46 3.42 0.56
CA ASN A 39 -14.40 4.53 0.48
C ASN A 39 -13.92 5.68 -0.41
N PHE A 40 -12.61 5.78 -0.64
CA PHE A 40 -12.02 6.70 -1.62
C PHE A 40 -12.06 6.08 -3.02
N ALA A 41 -11.66 4.81 -3.15
CA ALA A 41 -11.65 4.08 -4.40
C ALA A 41 -13.03 4.05 -5.08
N LYS A 42 -14.11 3.78 -4.32
CA LYS A 42 -15.49 3.76 -4.87
C LYS A 42 -15.97 5.11 -5.42
N ASN A 43 -15.29 6.20 -5.06
CA ASN A 43 -15.54 7.56 -5.56
C ASN A 43 -14.54 8.00 -6.64
N GLY A 44 -13.79 7.06 -7.23
CA GLY A 44 -12.83 7.34 -8.30
C GLY A 44 -11.57 8.07 -7.85
N ILE A 45 -11.29 8.10 -6.54
CA ILE A 45 -10.04 8.67 -6.00
C ILE A 45 -8.96 7.58 -6.06
N PRO A 46 -7.79 7.84 -6.69
CA PRO A 46 -6.69 6.88 -6.70
C PRO A 46 -6.21 6.55 -5.29
N ILE A 47 -5.95 5.27 -5.03
CA ILE A 47 -5.47 4.79 -3.74
C ILE A 47 -4.25 3.86 -3.90
N ILE A 48 -3.51 3.71 -2.82
CA ILE A 48 -2.62 2.56 -2.60
C ILE A 48 -2.96 1.99 -1.23
N PHE A 49 -3.14 0.68 -1.14
CA PHE A 49 -3.33 -0.03 0.11
C PHE A 49 -2.05 -0.80 0.47
N TYR A 50 -1.20 -0.21 1.31
CA TYR A 50 0.01 -0.87 1.81
C TYR A 50 -0.36 -1.86 2.93
N PHE A 51 -0.52 -3.12 2.56
CA PHE A 51 -0.96 -4.19 3.45
C PHE A 51 -0.10 -5.45 3.26
N ASN A 52 0.24 -6.14 4.34
CA ASN A 52 1.09 -7.34 4.32
C ASN A 52 0.34 -8.61 4.74
N GLY A 53 -0.99 -8.61 4.68
CA GLY A 53 -1.82 -9.74 5.09
C GLY A 53 -2.11 -9.77 6.58
N VAL A 54 -2.78 -10.84 7.00
CA VAL A 54 -3.03 -11.17 8.41
C VAL A 54 -1.88 -12.01 8.98
N HIS A 55 -1.82 -12.12 10.30
CA HIS A 55 -0.83 -12.92 11.04
C HIS A 55 -1.51 -13.66 12.20
N ASP A 56 -0.80 -14.60 12.82
CA ASP A 56 -1.34 -15.51 13.85
C ASP A 56 -1.89 -14.79 15.10
N ASP A 57 -1.44 -13.56 15.32
CA ASP A 57 -1.84 -12.70 16.44
C ASP A 57 -2.94 -11.70 16.07
N TYR A 58 -3.39 -11.65 14.82
CA TYR A 58 -4.38 -10.67 14.36
C TYR A 58 -5.67 -10.75 15.20
N HIS A 59 -6.16 -9.59 15.68
CA HIS A 59 -7.29 -9.47 16.60
C HIS A 59 -7.12 -10.22 17.94
N ARG A 60 -5.89 -10.42 18.42
CA ARG A 60 -5.59 -11.01 19.73
C ARG A 60 -4.79 -10.06 20.60
N ALA A 61 -4.89 -10.22 21.93
CA ALA A 61 -4.11 -9.44 22.88
C ALA A 61 -2.59 -9.68 22.79
N THR A 62 -2.19 -10.74 22.07
CA THR A 62 -0.80 -11.11 21.80
C THR A 62 -0.21 -10.39 20.58
N ASP A 63 -0.95 -9.51 19.92
CA ASP A 63 -0.45 -8.60 18.88
C ASP A 63 0.33 -7.46 19.53
N THR A 64 1.60 -7.71 19.83
CA THR A 64 2.44 -6.86 20.66
C THR A 64 3.67 -6.36 19.90
N ALA A 65 4.20 -5.22 20.34
CA ALA A 65 5.25 -4.48 19.63
C ALA A 65 6.55 -5.29 19.42
N ASP A 66 6.89 -6.20 20.33
CA ASP A 66 8.06 -7.08 20.23
C ASP A 66 8.03 -8.02 19.02
N LYS A 67 6.85 -8.26 18.42
CA LYS A 67 6.69 -9.09 17.22
C LYS A 67 6.82 -8.32 15.92
N ILE A 68 6.95 -6.99 15.99
CA ILE A 68 7.09 -6.16 14.80
C ILE A 68 8.45 -6.40 14.15
N ARG A 69 8.43 -6.67 12.85
CA ARG A 69 9.62 -6.70 11.99
C ARG A 69 10.06 -5.28 11.65
N TYR A 70 10.74 -4.62 12.60
CA TYR A 70 11.11 -3.20 12.51
C TYR A 70 12.00 -2.87 11.30
N ASP A 71 12.85 -3.80 10.89
CA ASP A 71 13.68 -3.70 9.69
C ASP A 71 12.83 -3.51 8.42
N LEU A 72 11.75 -4.30 8.31
CA LEU A 72 10.81 -4.20 7.19
C LEU A 72 9.86 -3.01 7.36
N LEU A 73 9.41 -2.72 8.58
CA LEU A 73 8.57 -1.56 8.88
C LEU A 73 9.26 -0.26 8.45
N GLN A 74 10.53 -0.08 8.80
CA GLN A 74 11.30 1.09 8.39
C GLN A 74 11.32 1.23 6.86
N LYS A 75 11.61 0.13 6.15
CA LYS A 75 11.64 0.15 4.68
C LYS A 75 10.28 0.49 4.07
N ARG A 76 9.20 -0.06 4.62
CA ARG A 76 7.82 0.24 4.19
C ARG A 76 7.48 1.71 4.44
N ALA A 77 7.81 2.24 5.61
CA ALA A 77 7.58 3.65 5.94
C ALA A 77 8.35 4.59 5.00
N GLN A 78 9.61 4.27 4.68
CA GLN A 78 10.41 5.00 3.70
C GLN A 78 9.79 4.94 2.30
N LEU A 79 9.30 3.78 1.85
CA LEU A 79 8.60 3.67 0.55
C LEU A 79 7.36 4.57 0.50
N VAL A 80 6.53 4.54 1.55
CA VAL A 80 5.32 5.36 1.64
C VAL A 80 5.70 6.84 1.60
N PHE A 81 6.72 7.23 2.37
CA PHE A 81 7.23 8.59 2.39
C PHE A 81 7.70 9.05 1.00
N TYR A 82 8.58 8.28 0.35
CA TYR A 82 9.10 8.67 -0.97
C TYR A 82 7.99 8.70 -2.02
N THR A 83 7.03 7.78 -1.96
CA THR A 83 5.88 7.77 -2.88
C THR A 83 5.07 9.05 -2.72
N ALA A 84 4.73 9.42 -1.48
CA ALA A 84 4.03 10.66 -1.18
C ALA A 84 4.85 11.90 -1.57
N TRP A 85 6.17 11.88 -1.34
CA TRP A 85 7.09 12.96 -1.69
C TRP A 85 7.13 13.21 -3.20
N GLU A 86 7.27 12.15 -4.00
CA GLU A 86 7.25 12.24 -5.46
C GLU A 86 5.89 12.72 -5.96
N ILE A 87 4.77 12.35 -5.33
CA ILE A 87 3.44 12.87 -5.67
C ILE A 87 3.33 14.37 -5.35
N ALA A 88 3.74 14.79 -4.15
CA ALA A 88 3.61 16.16 -3.68
C ALA A 88 4.43 17.16 -4.49
N ASN A 89 5.55 16.72 -5.07
CA ASN A 89 6.47 17.57 -5.84
C ASN A 89 6.20 17.55 -7.36
N ARG A 90 5.13 16.89 -7.82
CA ARG A 90 4.74 16.93 -9.24
C ARG A 90 4.03 18.22 -9.60
N LYS A 91 4.31 18.72 -10.81
CA LYS A 91 3.60 19.88 -11.39
C LYS A 91 2.11 19.63 -11.59
N ASN A 92 1.77 18.41 -12.02
CA ASN A 92 0.40 18.02 -12.34
C ASN A 92 -0.11 16.96 -11.37
N ARG A 93 -1.40 17.02 -11.06
CA ARG A 93 -2.10 15.96 -10.33
C ARG A 93 -1.99 14.63 -11.07
N LEU A 94 -2.07 13.54 -10.31
CA LEU A 94 -2.12 12.19 -10.87
C LEU A 94 -3.33 12.04 -11.78
N VAL A 95 -3.10 11.47 -12.96
CA VAL A 95 -4.19 11.00 -13.80
C VAL A 95 -4.69 9.67 -13.23
N VAL A 96 -5.98 9.64 -12.91
CA VAL A 96 -6.69 8.42 -12.51
C VAL A 96 -6.69 7.49 -13.73
N ASP A 97 -6.20 6.26 -13.56
CA ASP A 97 -6.29 5.28 -14.64
C ASP A 97 -7.78 5.02 -14.92
N LYS A 98 -8.20 5.23 -16.17
CA LYS A 98 -9.53 4.81 -16.60
C LYS A 98 -9.41 3.34 -16.98
N ASN A 99 -10.17 2.49 -16.30
CA ASN A 99 -10.36 1.09 -16.70
C ASN A 99 -10.91 1.03 -18.12
#